data_AF-A0A1M7P1F5-F1
#
_entry.id   AF-A0A1M7P1F5-F1
#
_cell.length_a   1.000
_cell.length_b   1.000
_cell.length_c   1.000
_cell.angle_alpha   90.00
_cell.angle_beta   90.00
_cell.angle_gamma   90.00
#
_symmetry.space_group_name_H-M   'P 1'
#
loop_
_entity.id
_entity.type
_entity.pdbx_description
1 polymer ?
#
loop_
_entity_poly.entity_id
_entity_poly.type
_entity_poly.pdbx_seq_one_letter_code
_entity_poly.pdbx_strand_id
1 'polypeptide(L)'
;MTAIFNFHKVSDIITCSGQPTEEQLKQLATEQYRVIINLAPHNNKFALPDETASVKALDMKYCNIPVAFDNPQLSELTDFIELMRQYSSQKTLVHCAANYRASAFTGLYLFAAEKLNETQMQLFIEEVWQPDAVWQQFIDESLEHLKSQ
;
A
#
# COMPACT_ATOMS: atom_id res chain seq x y z
N MET A 1 20.33 -5.12 -10.46
CA MET A 1 19.42 -4.86 -9.33
C MET A 1 18.07 -5.46 -9.67
N THR A 2 17.51 -6.28 -8.78
CA THR A 2 16.19 -6.88 -9.00
C THR A 2 15.16 -5.94 -8.41
N ALA A 3 14.28 -5.39 -9.25
CA ALA A 3 13.16 -4.57 -8.80
C ALA A 3 12.27 -5.38 -7.83
N ILE A 4 11.67 -4.69 -6.85
CA ILE A 4 10.66 -5.32 -5.99
C ILE A 4 9.51 -5.80 -6.88
N PHE A 5 8.91 -6.94 -6.53
CA PHE A 5 7.81 -7.50 -7.32
C PHE A 5 6.65 -6.49 -7.43
N ASN A 6 6.09 -6.32 -8.62
CA ASN A 6 5.04 -5.33 -8.91
C ASN A 6 5.33 -3.92 -8.36
N PHE A 7 6.58 -3.47 -8.42
CA PHE A 7 6.96 -2.13 -7.97
C PHE A 7 6.38 -1.04 -8.89
N HIS A 8 5.55 -0.19 -8.34
CA HIS A 8 4.86 0.88 -9.06
C HIS A 8 5.09 2.23 -8.35
N LYS A 9 5.84 3.11 -9.02
CA LYS A 9 6.13 4.46 -8.52
C LYS A 9 4.95 5.38 -8.82
N VAL A 10 4.21 5.75 -7.79
CA VAL A 10 3.01 6.60 -7.88
C VAL A 10 3.39 8.08 -7.99
N SER A 11 4.36 8.51 -7.19
CA SER A 11 4.90 9.87 -7.20
C SER A 11 6.35 9.85 -6.67
N ASP A 12 6.97 11.01 -6.46
CA ASP A 12 8.30 11.08 -5.87
C ASP A 12 8.35 10.63 -4.40
N ILE A 13 7.21 10.65 -3.72
CA ILE A 13 7.10 10.31 -2.29
C ILE A 13 6.23 9.08 -2.00
N ILE A 14 5.44 8.59 -2.96
CA ILE A 14 4.58 7.41 -2.76
C ILE A 14 4.96 6.35 -3.78
N THR A 15 5.07 5.12 -3.31
CA THR A 15 5.27 3.94 -4.14
C THR A 15 4.46 2.79 -3.56
N CYS A 16 3.91 1.94 -4.42
CA CYS A 16 3.28 0.70 -4.02
C CYS A 16 3.99 -0.52 -4.62
N SER A 17 4.04 -1.64 -3.89
CA SER A 17 4.70 -2.86 -4.37
C SER A 17 4.19 -4.16 -3.74
N GLY A 18 4.70 -5.28 -4.25
CA GLY A 18 4.72 -6.56 -3.53
C GLY A 18 5.77 -6.56 -2.42
N GLN A 19 6.00 -7.73 -1.84
CA GLN A 19 6.81 -7.87 -0.64
C GLN A 19 8.29 -7.55 -0.93
N PRO A 20 8.89 -6.54 -0.29
CA PRO A 20 10.33 -6.32 -0.37
C PRO A 20 11.08 -7.41 0.41
N THR A 21 12.24 -7.79 -0.11
CA THR A 21 13.25 -8.55 0.62
C THR A 21 14.05 -7.64 1.56
N GLU A 22 14.79 -8.19 2.51
CA GLU A 22 15.67 -7.39 3.40
C GLU A 22 16.73 -6.59 2.63
N GLU A 23 17.30 -7.17 1.58
CA GLU A 23 18.24 -6.48 0.68
C GLU A 23 17.58 -5.27 0.00
N GLN A 24 16.31 -5.42 -0.41
CA GLN A 24 15.55 -4.32 -1.01
C GLN A 24 15.15 -3.27 0.03
N LEU A 25 14.84 -3.65 1.28
CA LEU A 25 14.63 -2.70 2.37
C LEU A 25 15.86 -1.83 2.61
N LYS A 26 17.07 -2.40 2.58
CA LYS A 26 18.32 -1.63 2.66
C LYS A 26 18.43 -0.62 1.52
N GLN A 27 18.08 -1.03 0.29
CA GLN A 27 18.10 -0.13 -0.88
C GLN A 27 17.09 1.01 -0.72
N LEU A 28 15.87 0.71 -0.29
CA LEU A 28 14.84 1.73 -0.01
C LEU A 28 15.34 2.75 1.03
N ALA A 29 16.03 2.31 2.08
CA ALA A 29 16.61 3.22 3.06
C ALA A 29 17.66 4.18 2.45
N THR A 30 18.49 3.68 1.52
CA THR A 30 19.46 4.52 0.77
C THR A 30 18.77 5.48 -0.20
N GLU A 31 17.62 5.09 -0.75
CA GLU A 31 16.77 5.92 -1.61
C GLU A 31 15.84 6.87 -0.83
N GLN A 32 16.11 7.04 0.47
CA GLN A 32 15.41 7.95 1.38
C GLN A 32 13.95 7.58 1.65
N TYR A 33 13.54 6.34 1.42
CA TYR A 33 12.30 5.85 2.02
C TYR A 33 12.46 5.89 3.55
N ARG A 34 11.41 6.37 4.22
CA ARG A 34 11.38 6.55 5.68
C ARG A 34 10.20 5.86 6.33
N VAL A 35 9.21 5.45 5.56
CA VAL A 35 8.00 4.79 6.05
C VAL A 35 7.69 3.58 5.18
N ILE A 36 7.48 2.45 5.83
CA ILE A 36 7.03 1.19 5.23
C ILE A 36 5.67 0.84 5.83
N ILE A 37 4.65 0.79 4.97
CA ILE A 37 3.28 0.42 5.33
C ILE A 37 3.00 -0.96 4.74
N ASN A 38 2.90 -1.99 5.59
CA ASN A 38 2.56 -3.35 5.19
C ASN A 38 1.06 -3.59 5.35
N LEU A 39 0.36 -3.91 4.25
CA LEU A 39 -1.06 -4.25 4.25
C LEU A 39 -1.33 -5.76 4.31
N ALA A 40 -0.30 -6.59 4.30
CA ALA A 40 -0.44 -8.04 4.38
C ALA A 40 -0.42 -8.51 5.85
N PRO A 41 -1.23 -9.53 6.19
CA PRO A 41 -1.06 -10.25 7.44
C PRO A 41 0.34 -10.91 7.52
N HIS A 42 0.93 -10.94 8.73
CA HIS A 42 2.29 -11.46 8.97
C HIS A 42 2.45 -12.96 8.69
N ASN A 43 1.37 -13.74 8.59
CA ASN A 43 1.39 -15.20 8.42
C ASN A 43 1.42 -15.68 6.96
N ASN A 44 1.79 -14.81 6.02
CA ASN A 44 1.79 -15.16 4.61
C ASN A 44 3.14 -15.79 4.18
N LYS A 45 3.12 -16.65 3.15
CA LYS A 45 4.32 -17.36 2.64
C LYS A 45 5.47 -16.45 2.23
N PHE A 46 5.18 -15.19 1.91
CA PHE A 46 6.15 -14.22 1.42
C PHE A 46 6.70 -13.33 2.55
N ALA A 47 6.07 -13.32 3.72
CA ALA A 47 6.45 -12.46 4.83
C ALA A 47 7.90 -12.74 5.29
N LEU A 48 8.61 -11.66 5.62
CA LEU A 48 9.90 -11.78 6.29
C LEU A 48 9.69 -12.34 7.72
N PRO A 49 10.68 -13.06 8.28
CA PRO A 49 10.58 -13.61 9.64
C PRO A 49 10.26 -12.55 10.70
N ASP A 50 10.90 -11.38 10.60
CA ASP A 50 10.60 -10.22 11.44
C ASP A 50 10.81 -8.92 10.64
N GLU A 51 9.84 -8.59 9.79
CA GLU A 51 9.88 -7.37 8.99
C GLU A 51 9.97 -6.09 9.85
N THR A 52 9.33 -6.09 11.01
CA THR A 52 9.35 -4.94 11.92
C THR A 52 10.78 -4.66 12.38
N ALA A 53 11.52 -5.69 12.79
CA ALA A 53 12.91 -5.56 13.18
C ALA A 53 13.79 -5.13 12.01
N SER A 54 13.63 -5.73 10.83
CA SER A 54 14.44 -5.42 9.64
C SER A 54 14.24 -3.97 9.17
N VAL A 55 13.00 -3.44 9.23
CA VAL A 55 12.71 -2.03 8.90
C VAL A 55 13.26 -1.08 9.96
N LYS A 56 13.07 -1.39 11.25
CA LYS A 56 13.57 -0.54 12.35
C LYS A 56 15.10 -0.48 12.41
N ALA A 57 15.79 -1.57 12.08
CA ALA A 57 17.25 -1.60 12.00
C ALA A 57 17.84 -0.66 10.94
N LEU A 58 17.00 -0.15 10.04
CA LEU A 58 17.36 0.80 8.97
C LEU A 58 16.87 2.23 9.27
N ASP A 59 16.49 2.52 10.51
CA ASP A 59 15.93 3.81 10.95
C ASP A 59 14.68 4.25 10.17
N MET A 60 13.94 3.29 9.61
CA MET A 60 12.66 3.51 8.95
C MET A 60 11.50 3.21 9.91
N LYS A 61 10.37 3.87 9.69
CA LYS A 61 9.12 3.61 10.40
C LYS A 61 8.41 2.43 9.77
N TYR A 62 7.93 1.52 10.60
CA TYR A 62 7.11 0.40 10.17
C TYR A 62 5.69 0.56 10.69
N CYS A 63 4.71 0.38 9.81
CA CYS A 63 3.29 0.37 10.15
C CYS A 63 2.64 -0.83 9.48
N ASN A 64 1.78 -1.56 10.20
CA ASN A 64 1.05 -2.69 9.66
C ASN A 64 -0.46 -2.47 9.83
N ILE A 65 -1.19 -2.65 8.74
CA ILE A 65 -2.65 -2.68 8.71
C ILE A 65 -3.02 -4.01 8.05
N PRO A 66 -3.26 -5.08 8.83
CA PRO A 66 -3.34 -6.43 8.28
C PRO A 66 -4.69 -6.69 7.58
N VAL A 67 -4.76 -6.41 6.28
CA VAL A 67 -5.99 -6.56 5.48
C VAL A 67 -6.19 -8.01 5.05
N ALA A 68 -7.28 -8.63 5.50
CA ALA A 68 -7.72 -9.94 5.00
C ALA A 68 -8.07 -9.83 3.51
N PHE A 69 -7.51 -10.71 2.66
CA PHE A 69 -7.69 -10.56 1.20
C PHE A 69 -9.13 -10.84 0.77
N ASP A 70 -9.77 -11.77 1.46
CA ASP A 70 -11.13 -12.25 1.25
C ASP A 70 -12.19 -11.40 1.96
N ASN A 71 -11.77 -10.44 2.79
CA ASN A 71 -12.69 -9.62 3.57
C ASN A 71 -12.08 -8.23 3.95
N PRO A 72 -11.69 -7.39 2.97
CA PRO A 72 -11.18 -6.05 3.26
C PRO A 72 -12.26 -5.16 3.90
N GLN A 73 -11.89 -4.30 4.85
CA GLN A 73 -12.83 -3.50 5.65
C GLN A 73 -12.67 -1.99 5.42
N LEU A 74 -13.78 -1.25 5.42
CA LEU A 74 -13.75 0.22 5.31
C LEU A 74 -12.97 0.89 6.46
N SER A 75 -12.98 0.31 7.67
CA SER A 75 -12.17 0.82 8.78
C SER A 75 -10.68 0.76 8.50
N GLU A 76 -10.21 -0.30 7.82
CA GLU A 76 -8.80 -0.43 7.43
C GLU A 76 -8.42 0.62 6.40
N LEU A 77 -9.34 0.98 5.49
CA LEU A 77 -9.14 2.06 4.55
C LEU A 77 -9.04 3.42 5.27
N THR A 78 -9.91 3.68 6.23
CA THR A 78 -9.87 4.91 7.04
C THR A 78 -8.54 5.03 7.78
N ASP A 79 -8.12 3.97 8.49
CA ASP A 79 -6.83 3.92 9.18
C ASP A 79 -5.67 4.16 8.21
N PHE A 80 -5.72 3.56 7.02
CA PHE A 80 -4.70 3.74 5.99
C PHE A 80 -4.63 5.19 5.48
N ILE A 81 -5.77 5.83 5.21
CA ILE A 81 -5.82 7.22 4.74
C ILE A 81 -5.25 8.16 5.80
N GLU A 82 -5.59 7.96 7.08
CA GLU A 82 -5.05 8.74 8.19
C GLU A 82 -3.53 8.57 8.29
N LEU A 83 -3.03 7.34 8.16
CA LEU A 83 -1.62 7.02 8.18
C LEU A 83 -0.87 7.69 7.01
N MET A 84 -1.42 7.64 5.80
CA MET A 84 -0.86 8.30 4.63
C MET A 84 -0.85 9.83 4.77
N ARG A 85 -1.88 10.42 5.38
CA ARG A 85 -1.92 11.85 5.71
C ARG A 85 -0.85 12.22 6.73
N GLN A 86 -0.70 11.42 7.79
CA GLN A 86 0.34 11.60 8.83
C GLN A 86 1.75 11.61 8.24
N TYR A 87 2.01 10.79 7.22
CA TYR A 87 3.32 10.65 6.58
C TYR A 87 3.43 11.33 5.21
N SER A 88 2.53 12.26 4.89
CA SER A 88 2.45 12.94 3.58
C SER A 88 3.73 13.66 3.13
N SER A 89 4.64 14.01 4.04
CA SER A 89 5.94 14.63 3.74
C SER A 89 7.12 13.66 3.71
N GLN A 90 6.89 12.36 3.93
CA GLN A 90 7.91 11.33 4.01
C GLN A 90 7.76 10.35 2.84
N LYS A 91 8.88 9.99 2.23
CA LYS A 91 8.89 9.00 1.15
C LYS A 91 8.49 7.63 1.71
N THR A 92 7.37 7.13 1.22
CA THR A 92 6.61 6.01 1.78
C THR A 92 6.47 4.90 0.76
N LEU A 93 6.76 3.67 1.19
CA LEU A 93 6.41 2.46 0.47
C LEU A 93 5.17 1.83 1.12
N VAL A 94 4.13 1.62 0.32
CA VAL A 94 2.98 0.81 0.68
C VAL A 94 3.14 -0.55 0.02
N HIS A 95 3.10 -1.64 0.76
CA HIS A 95 3.24 -2.95 0.14
C HIS A 95 2.30 -3.99 0.73
N CYS A 96 2.17 -5.09 0.00
CA CYS A 96 1.61 -6.34 0.51
C CYS A 96 2.39 -7.51 -0.08
N ALA A 97 1.76 -8.66 -0.32
CA ALA A 97 2.45 -9.78 -0.97
C ALA A 97 2.73 -9.50 -2.47
N ALA A 98 1.73 -9.02 -3.21
CA ALA A 98 1.75 -8.95 -4.68
C ALA A 98 1.35 -7.58 -5.27
N ASN A 99 1.32 -6.53 -4.43
CA ASN A 99 0.80 -5.20 -4.73
C ASN A 99 -0.72 -5.09 -4.96
N TYR A 100 -1.52 -6.14 -4.77
CA TYR A 100 -2.97 -6.05 -5.04
C TYR A 100 -3.70 -5.17 -4.01
N ARG A 101 -3.55 -5.50 -2.71
CA ARG A 101 -4.05 -4.65 -1.62
C ARG A 101 -3.46 -3.24 -1.69
N ALA A 102 -2.17 -3.16 -1.94
CA ALA A 102 -1.42 -1.91 -1.89
C ALA A 102 -1.79 -0.98 -3.04
N SER A 103 -1.99 -1.47 -4.27
CA SER A 103 -2.51 -0.66 -5.36
C SER A 103 -3.95 -0.23 -5.11
N ALA A 104 -4.83 -1.13 -4.64
CA ALA A 104 -6.22 -0.79 -4.33
C ALA A 104 -6.34 0.33 -3.29
N PHE A 105 -5.68 0.17 -2.14
CA PHE A 105 -5.68 1.17 -1.06
C PHE A 105 -5.02 2.47 -1.50
N THR A 106 -3.91 2.41 -2.24
CA THR A 106 -3.23 3.61 -2.74
C THR A 106 -4.10 4.37 -3.75
N GLY A 107 -4.78 3.67 -4.66
CA GLY A 107 -5.72 4.28 -5.60
C GLY A 107 -6.85 5.02 -4.89
N LEU A 108 -7.49 4.37 -3.91
CA LEU A 108 -8.54 4.96 -3.08
C LEU A 108 -8.05 6.17 -2.28
N TYR A 109 -6.82 6.12 -1.74
CA TYR A 109 -6.20 7.29 -1.08
C TYR A 109 -5.98 8.46 -2.05
N LEU A 110 -5.49 8.20 -3.27
CA LEU A 110 -5.28 9.25 -4.28
C LEU A 110 -6.61 9.87 -4.72
N PHE A 111 -7.67 9.08 -4.82
CA PHE A 111 -9.02 9.58 -5.05
C PHE A 111 -9.48 10.47 -3.89
N ALA A 112 -9.36 9.99 -2.65
CA ALA A 112 -9.72 10.75 -1.45
C ALA A 112 -8.91 12.04 -1.26
N ALA A 113 -7.70 12.11 -1.83
CA ALA A 113 -6.83 13.28 -1.83
C ALA A 113 -7.03 14.19 -3.07
N GLU A 114 -8.09 13.95 -3.85
CA GLU A 114 -8.44 14.66 -5.09
C GLU A 114 -7.30 14.68 -6.13
N LYS A 115 -6.44 13.66 -6.13
CA LYS A 115 -5.33 13.50 -7.09
C LYS A 115 -5.73 12.72 -8.33
N LEU A 116 -6.71 11.83 -8.19
CA LEU A 116 -7.29 11.06 -9.28
C LEU A 116 -8.82 11.20 -9.23
N ASN A 117 -9.46 11.23 -10.40
CA ASN A 117 -10.88 10.97 -10.48
C ASN A 117 -11.15 9.44 -10.42
N GLU A 118 -12.43 9.06 -10.37
CA GLU A 118 -12.84 7.66 -10.23
C GLU A 118 -12.29 6.76 -11.36
N THR A 119 -12.38 7.20 -12.62
CA THR A 119 -11.85 6.45 -13.76
C THR A 119 -10.34 6.28 -13.69
N GLN A 120 -9.61 7.34 -13.32
CA GLN A 120 -8.16 7.27 -13.18
C GLN A 120 -7.74 6.36 -12.02
N MET A 121 -8.49 6.37 -10.92
CA MET A 121 -8.27 5.48 -9.78
C MET A 121 -8.46 4.01 -10.18
N GLN A 122 -9.53 3.69 -10.90
CA GLN A 122 -9.78 2.33 -11.40
C GLN A 122 -8.66 1.87 -12.32
N LEU A 123 -8.30 2.68 -13.32
CA LEU A 123 -7.21 2.38 -14.25
C LEU A 123 -5.87 2.13 -13.51
N PHE A 124 -5.56 2.96 -12.51
CA PHE A 124 -4.37 2.77 -11.68
C PHE A 124 -4.33 1.42 -10.97
N ILE A 125 -5.47 0.95 -10.45
CA ILE A 125 -5.55 -0.38 -9.81
C ILE A 125 -5.40 -1.48 -10.88
N GLU A 126 -6.10 -1.33 -11.99
CA GLU A 126 -6.16 -2.27 -13.11
C GLU A 126 -4.82 -2.48 -13.82
N GLU A 127 -3.94 -1.48 -13.82
CA GLU A 127 -2.56 -1.58 -14.30
C GLU A 127 -1.74 -2.62 -13.53
N VAL A 128 -2.08 -2.85 -12.25
CA VAL A 128 -1.39 -3.83 -11.40
C VAL A 128 -2.09 -5.18 -11.48
N TRP A 129 -3.43 -5.19 -11.43
CA TRP A 129 -4.22 -6.42 -11.44
C TRP A 129 -5.71 -6.14 -11.68
N GLN A 130 -6.45 -7.14 -12.10
CA GLN A 130 -7.91 -7.05 -12.29
C GLN A 130 -8.61 -7.44 -10.98
N PRO A 131 -9.32 -6.51 -10.30
CA PRO A 131 -10.06 -6.81 -9.08
C PRO A 131 -11.07 -7.96 -9.28
N ASP A 132 -11.11 -8.88 -8.33
CA ASP A 132 -12.17 -9.89 -8.29
C ASP A 132 -13.47 -9.30 -7.70
N ALA A 133 -14.51 -10.12 -7.58
CA ALA A 133 -15.80 -9.65 -7.07
C ALA A 133 -15.73 -9.08 -5.65
N VAL A 134 -14.87 -9.63 -4.77
CA VAL A 134 -14.72 -9.15 -3.39
C VAL A 134 -14.09 -7.77 -3.38
N TRP A 135 -13.03 -7.60 -4.16
CA TRP A 135 -12.31 -6.33 -4.22
C TRP A 135 -13.04 -5.26 -5.02
N GLN A 136 -13.77 -5.64 -6.07
CA GLN A 136 -14.62 -4.70 -6.79
C GLN A 136 -15.72 -4.16 -5.86
N GLN A 137 -16.39 -5.03 -5.12
CA GLN A 137 -17.38 -4.61 -4.13
C GLN A 137 -16.77 -3.68 -3.08
N PHE A 138 -15.60 -4.02 -2.54
CA PHE A 138 -14.91 -3.16 -1.59
C PHE A 138 -14.54 -1.79 -2.16
N ILE A 139 -14.06 -1.72 -3.42
CA ILE A 139 -13.73 -0.46 -4.09
C ILE A 139 -14.99 0.39 -4.26
N ASP A 140 -16.10 -0.20 -4.67
CA ASP A 140 -17.37 0.49 -4.86
C ASP A 140 -17.92 1.05 -3.54
N GLU A 141 -17.95 0.23 -2.48
CA GLU A 141 -18.34 0.66 -1.13
C GLU A 141 -17.42 1.76 -0.59
N SER A 142 -16.12 1.67 -0.88
CA SER A 142 -15.13 2.69 -0.50
C SER A 142 -15.38 4.01 -1.21
N LEU A 143 -15.71 3.98 -2.50
CA LEU A 143 -16.06 5.19 -3.27
C LEU A 143 -17.29 5.88 -2.69
N GLU A 144 -18.34 5.13 -2.37
CA GLU A 144 -19.54 5.67 -1.73
C GLU A 144 -19.21 6.28 -0.36
N HIS A 145 -18.44 5.56 0.46
CA HIS A 145 -17.99 6.04 1.76
C HIS A 145 -17.23 7.37 1.64
N LEU A 146 -16.26 7.46 0.73
CA LEU A 146 -15.42 8.64 0.54
C LEU A 146 -16.18 9.84 -0.04
N LYS A 147 -17.19 9.61 -0.89
CA LYS A 147 -18.05 10.68 -1.43
C LYS A 147 -19.04 11.24 -0.42
N SER A 148 -19.32 10.49 0.65
CA SER A 148 -20.28 10.86 1.70
C SER A 148 -19.69 11.72 2.83
N GLN A 149 -18.36 11.90 2.84
CA GLN A 149 -17.61 12.71 3.80
C GLN A 149 -17.39 14.13 3.27
#